data_AF-A0A1S1P5F7-F1
#
_entry.id   AF-A0A1S1P5F7-F1
#
_cell.length_a   1.000
_cell.length_b   1.000
_cell.length_c   1.000
_cell.angle_alpha   90.00
_cell.angle_beta   90.00
_cell.angle_gamma   90.00
#
_symmetry.space_group_name_H-M   'P 1'
#
loop_
_entity.id
_entity.type
_entity.pdbx_description
1 polymer ?
#
loop_
_entity_poly.entity_id
_entity_poly.type
_entity_poly.pdbx_seq_one_letter_code
_entity_poly.pdbx_strand_id
1 'polypeptide(L)'
;MYAPEITRPSHTAELLKLAFAEDSRACEECGGYEFVITMKAGAVFEGAPTATRIEDVGHVLTLMSGHFIVAHEIAAIEVRWLS
;
A
#
# COMPACT_ATOMS: atom_id res chain seq x y z
N MET A 1 19.86 -12.83 7.98
CA MET A 1 18.88 -11.82 7.52
C MET A 1 17.56 -12.14 8.19
N TYR A 2 17.01 -11.20 8.95
CA TYR A 2 15.71 -11.33 9.59
C TYR A 2 14.71 -10.62 8.65
N ALA A 3 13.70 -11.34 8.14
CA ALA A 3 12.59 -10.69 7.47
C ALA A 3 11.77 -9.98 8.55
N PRO A 4 11.45 -8.68 8.42
CA PRO A 4 10.77 -7.95 9.48
C PRO A 4 9.36 -8.52 9.69
N GLU A 5 9.05 -8.91 10.93
CA GLU A 5 7.72 -9.33 11.38
C GLU A 5 6.77 -8.11 11.40
N ILE A 6 6.21 -7.76 10.24
CA ILE A 6 5.20 -6.69 10.10
C ILE A 6 3.79 -7.30 10.17
N THR A 7 3.46 -7.98 11.27
CA THR A 7 2.09 -8.42 11.54
C THR A 7 1.70 -8.08 12.98
N ARG A 8 1.68 -6.79 13.28
CA ARG A 8 0.93 -6.24 14.42
C ARG A 8 -0.06 -5.19 13.90
N PRO A 9 -1.35 -5.24 14.31
CA PRO A 9 -2.39 -4.32 13.83
C PRO A 9 -2.10 -2.83 14.11
N SER A 10 -1.12 -2.53 14.97
CA SER A 10 -0.62 -1.16 15.21
C SER A 10 0.19 -0.56 14.05
N HIS A 11 0.74 -1.36 13.14
CA HIS A 11 1.52 -0.85 12.00
C HIS A 11 0.67 -0.62 10.74
N THR A 12 -0.48 -1.29 10.61
CA THR A 12 -1.36 -1.15 9.44
C THR A 12 -1.80 0.30 9.24
N ALA A 13 -2.19 1.01 10.31
CA ALA A 13 -2.58 2.42 10.22
C ALA A 13 -1.42 3.35 9.79
N GLU A 14 -0.20 3.05 10.18
CA GLU A 14 0.99 3.84 9.82
C GLU A 14 1.44 3.54 8.38
N LEU A 15 1.35 2.28 7.95
CA LEU A 15 1.58 1.88 6.58
C LEU A 15 0.52 2.42 5.63
N LEU A 16 -0.72 2.56 6.10
CA LEU A 16 -1.76 3.29 5.37
C LEU A 16 -1.38 4.77 5.26
N LYS A 17 -1.00 5.43 6.36
CA LYS A 17 -0.52 6.83 6.26
C LYS A 17 0.64 6.97 5.28
N LEU A 18 1.57 6.02 5.27
CA LEU A 18 2.67 5.99 4.31
C LEU A 18 2.16 5.78 2.89
N ALA A 19 1.40 4.72 2.60
CA ALA A 19 0.88 4.44 1.26
C ALA A 19 0.04 5.60 0.70
N PHE A 20 -0.68 6.31 1.57
CA PHE A 20 -1.59 7.39 1.20
C PHE A 20 -1.01 8.80 1.40
N ALA A 21 0.28 8.96 1.73
CA ALA A 21 0.90 10.28 1.80
C ALA A 21 0.99 10.90 0.40
N GLU A 22 0.78 12.21 0.30
CA GLU A 22 0.81 12.99 -0.96
C GLU A 22 2.15 12.86 -1.71
N ASP A 23 3.24 12.62 -0.96
CA ASP A 23 4.60 12.45 -1.48
C ASP A 23 5.00 10.97 -1.65
N SER A 24 4.09 10.01 -1.38
CA SER A 24 4.35 8.57 -1.57
C SER A 24 4.23 8.15 -3.02
N ARG A 25 4.85 8.92 -3.92
CA ARG A 25 5.28 8.39 -5.21
C ARG A 25 6.39 7.40 -4.88
N ALA A 26 6.08 6.11 -4.86
CA ALA A 26 7.13 5.13 -5.02
C ALA A 26 7.73 5.39 -6.39
N CYS A 27 8.86 6.08 -6.38
CA CYS A 27 9.59 6.36 -7.59
C CYS A 27 9.96 4.99 -8.16
N GLU A 28 9.52 4.74 -9.39
CA GLU A 28 9.98 3.61 -10.21
C GLU A 28 11.53 3.60 -10.28
N GLU A 29 12.17 4.77 -10.10
CA GLU A 29 13.64 4.91 -9.98
C GLU A 29 14.22 4.59 -8.60
N CYS A 30 13.41 4.56 -7.52
CA CYS A 30 13.91 4.28 -6.18
C CYS A 30 13.97 2.78 -5.83
N GLY A 31 13.34 1.90 -6.61
CA GLY A 31 13.50 0.43 -6.52
C GLY A 31 13.32 -0.19 -5.12
N GLY A 32 12.67 0.50 -4.18
CA GLY A 32 12.85 0.20 -2.76
C GLY A 32 11.84 -0.79 -2.19
N TYR A 33 10.56 -0.72 -2.58
CA TYR A 33 9.51 -1.50 -1.95
C TYR A 33 8.21 -1.59 -2.78
N GLU A 34 7.43 -2.63 -2.53
CA GLU A 34 6.06 -2.84 -3.04
C GLU A 34 5.09 -2.99 -1.86
N PHE A 35 3.82 -2.64 -2.06
CA PHE A 35 2.77 -2.97 -1.11
C PHE A 35 2.12 -4.30 -1.47
N VAL A 36 1.89 -5.14 -0.45
CA VAL A 36 1.00 -6.29 -0.51
C VAL A 36 -0.26 -5.90 0.26
N ILE A 37 -1.38 -5.78 -0.46
CA ILE A 37 -2.63 -5.26 0.06
C ILE A 37 -3.68 -6.36 0.03
N THR A 38 -4.18 -6.73 1.21
CA THR A 38 -5.29 -7.66 1.35
C THR A 38 -6.58 -6.87 1.59
N MET A 39 -7.56 -7.05 0.72
CA MET A 39 -8.89 -6.46 0.84
C MET A 39 -9.78 -7.24 1.80
N LYS A 40 -10.78 -6.60 2.38
CA LYS A 40 -11.82 -7.25 3.20
C LYS A 40 -12.59 -8.33 2.45
N ALA A 41 -12.72 -8.18 1.13
CA ALA A 41 -13.32 -9.18 0.24
C ALA A 41 -12.40 -10.41 -0.02
N GLY A 42 -11.17 -10.42 0.51
CA GLY A 42 -10.20 -11.51 0.34
C GLY A 42 -9.32 -11.40 -0.90
N ALA A 43 -9.51 -10.39 -1.76
CA ALA A 43 -8.63 -10.12 -2.89
C ALA A 43 -7.27 -9.60 -2.39
N VAL A 44 -6.19 -10.04 -3.02
CA VAL A 44 -4.82 -9.59 -2.71
C VAL A 44 -4.24 -8.88 -3.93
N PHE A 45 -3.66 -7.70 -3.72
CA PHE A 45 -3.01 -6.90 -4.74
C PHE A 45 -1.57 -6.63 -4.34
N GLU A 46 -0.66 -6.76 -5.30
CA GLU A 46 0.76 -6.50 -5.11
C GLU A 46 1.21 -5.44 -6.11
N GLY A 47 1.99 -4.46 -5.66
CA GLY A 47 2.66 -3.52 -6.54
C GLY A 47 3.12 -2.24 -5.87
N ALA A 48 3.90 -1.45 -6.60
CA ALA A 48 4.30 -0.12 -6.20
C ALA A 48 3.13 0.88 -6.37
N PRO A 49 2.94 1.82 -5.42
CA PRO A 49 1.95 2.87 -5.55
C PRO A 49 2.44 3.94 -6.56
N THR A 50 1.56 4.39 -7.42
CA THR A 50 1.87 5.44 -8.41
C THR A 50 1.30 6.78 -8.01
N ALA A 51 0.11 6.79 -7.38
CA ALA A 51 -0.56 8.00 -6.95
C ALA A 51 -1.61 7.70 -5.88
N THR A 52 -1.80 8.68 -5.00
CA THR A 52 -2.91 8.69 -4.04
C THR A 52 -3.82 9.87 -4.36
N ARG A 53 -5.13 9.64 -4.35
CA ARG A 53 -6.16 10.69 -4.51
C ARG A 53 -7.25 10.55 -3.46
N ILE A 54 -7.83 11.67 -3.05
CA ILE A 54 -9.01 11.70 -2.19
C ILE A 54 -10.23 11.85 -3.11
N GLU A 55 -11.09 10.83 -3.15
CA GLU A 55 -12.37 10.85 -3.87
C GLU A 55 -13.54 10.92 -2.88
N ASP A 56 -14.77 11.11 -3.35
CA ASP A 56 -15.98 11.11 -2.50
C ASP A 56 -16.14 9.82 -1.67
N VAL A 57 -15.54 8.73 -2.13
CA VAL A 57 -15.54 7.40 -1.48
C VAL A 57 -14.38 7.19 -0.49
N GLY A 58 -13.53 8.20 -0.30
CA GLY A 58 -12.37 8.20 0.59
C GLY A 58 -11.03 8.22 -0.13
N HIS A 59 -9.99 7.76 0.55
CA HIS A 59 -8.64 7.71 -0.01
C HIS A 59 -8.50 6.53 -0.97
N VAL A 60 -8.02 6.78 -2.20
CA VAL A 60 -7.78 5.78 -3.24
C VAL A 60 -6.31 5.74 -3.59
N LEU A 61 -5.73 4.54 -3.50
CA LEU A 61 -4.35 4.23 -3.89
C LEU A 61 -4.38 3.60 -5.28
N THR A 62 -3.61 4.18 -6.21
CA THR A 62 -3.42 3.61 -7.54
C THR A 62 -2.10 2.86 -7.58
N LEU A 63 -2.14 1.57 -7.93
CA LEU A 63 -0.94 0.76 -8.15
C LEU A 63 -0.43 0.93 -9.58
N MET A 64 0.85 0.68 -9.81
CA MET A 64 1.46 0.71 -11.15
C MET A 64 0.79 -0.24 -12.16
N SER A 65 0.21 -1.33 -11.68
CA SER A 65 -0.59 -2.26 -12.48
C SER A 65 -1.89 -1.65 -13.02
N GLY A 66 -2.25 -0.43 -12.61
CA GLY A 66 -3.51 0.24 -12.96
C GLY A 66 -4.68 -0.10 -12.04
N HIS A 67 -4.45 -0.86 -10.96
CA HIS A 67 -5.47 -1.18 -9.97
C HIS A 67 -5.73 0.00 -9.02
N PHE A 68 -7.01 0.22 -8.71
CA PHE A 68 -7.47 1.22 -7.74
C PHE A 68 -7.89 0.52 -6.45
N ILE A 69 -7.26 0.91 -5.34
CA ILE A 69 -7.47 0.34 -4.01
C ILE A 69 -8.08 1.41 -3.12
N VAL A 70 -9.29 1.17 -2.62
CA VAL A 70 -9.96 2.10 -1.71
C VAL A 70 -9.55 1.78 -0.27
N ALA A 71 -9.05 2.78 0.47
CA ALA A 71 -8.43 2.61 1.78
C ALA A 71 -9.35 1.92 2.81
N HIS A 72 -10.64 2.24 2.79
CA HIS A 72 -11.60 1.68 3.76
C HIS A 72 -11.89 0.19 3.52
N GLU A 73 -11.59 -0.34 2.33
CA GLU A 73 -11.77 -1.74 1.96
C GLU A 73 -10.53 -2.59 2.25
N ILE A 74 -9.42 -1.96 2.69
CA ILE A 74 -8.19 -2.67 3.06
C ILE A 74 -8.39 -3.38 4.41
N ALA A 75 -8.15 -4.68 4.43
CA ALA A 75 -8.10 -5.47 5.65
C ALA A 75 -6.68 -5.48 6.25
N ALA A 76 -5.66 -5.61 5.39
CA ALA A 76 -4.26 -5.57 5.80
C ALA A 76 -3.40 -4.98 4.67
N ILE A 77 -2.30 -4.33 5.06
CA ILE A 77 -1.28 -3.83 4.15
C ILE A 77 0.09 -4.18 4.72
N GLU A 78 0.97 -4.65 3.85
CA GLU A 78 2.35 -5.02 4.15
C GLU A 78 3.28 -4.36 3.14
N VAL A 79 4.52 -4.13 3.54
CA VAL A 79 5.57 -3.56 2.68
C VAL A 79 6.61 -4.65 2.43
N ARG A 80 6.86 -4.96 1.16
CA ARG A 80 7.91 -5.87 0.73
C ARG A 80 9.06 -5.07 0.14
N TRP A 81 10.22 -5.13 0.77
CA TRP A 81 11.45 -4.49 0.29
C TRP A 81 12.09 -5.33 -0.82
N LEU A 82 12.54 -4.69 -1.90
CA LEU A 82 13.11 -5.35 -3.07
C LEU A 82 14.66 -5.41 -3.04
N SER A 83 15.33 -4.91 -1.99
CA SER A 83 16.79 -4.98 -1.77
C SER A 83 17.18 -4.90 -0.30
#